data_AF-A0A438EHA5-F1
#
_entry.id   AF-A0A438EHA5-F1
#
_cell.length_a   1.000
_cell.length_b   1.000
_cell.length_c   1.000
_cell.angle_alpha   90.00
_cell.angle_beta   90.00
_cell.angle_gamma   90.00
#
_symmetry.space_group_name_H-M   'P 1'
#
loop_
_entity.id
_entity.type
_entity.pdbx_description
1 polymer ?
#
loop_
_entity_poly.entity_id
_entity_poly.type
_entity_poly.pdbx_seq_one_letter_code
_entity_poly.pdbx_strand_id
1 'polypeptide(L)'
;MLAMLHWCTPCSHSHGKEDAFCYVKMSDIFFKGMWYIEERSFRRFVEACLEETVVVYVDHLLTQRNYIKEETIERMRLDEEVILDFFREYISVSKVENRVRILSDLRELASAESLDTFTLIYTNILEHQPIVQ
;
A
#
# COMPACT_ATOMS: atom_id res chain seq x y z
N MET A 1 10.45 -9.31 12.66
CA MET A 1 10.67 -8.99 11.24
C MET A 1 10.49 -10.23 10.36
N LEU A 2 11.25 -11.32 10.54
CA LEU A 2 11.07 -12.58 9.77
C LEU A 2 9.67 -13.23 9.89
N ALA A 3 8.94 -13.02 10.99
CA ALA A 3 7.56 -13.50 11.13
C ALA A 3 6.54 -12.74 10.27
N MET A 4 6.79 -11.45 9.95
CA MET A 4 5.95 -10.69 9.02
C MET A 4 6.21 -11.10 7.57
N LEU A 5 7.45 -11.47 7.21
CA LEU A 5 7.78 -12.03 5.89
C LEU A 5 7.10 -13.38 5.63
N HIS A 6 6.83 -14.17 6.67
CA HIS A 6 6.03 -15.40 6.59
C HIS A 6 4.50 -15.15 6.67
N TRP A 7 4.07 -13.92 6.96
CA TRP A 7 2.67 -13.47 6.91
C TRP A 7 2.32 -12.67 5.65
N CYS A 8 3.34 -12.15 4.96
CA CYS A 8 3.27 -11.56 3.62
C CYS A 8 3.45 -12.60 2.49
N THR A 9 3.44 -13.90 2.78
CA THR A 9 3.26 -14.90 1.73
C THR A 9 1.81 -14.82 1.22
N PRO A 10 1.57 -14.68 -0.09
CA PRO A 10 0.23 -14.63 -0.64
C PRO A 10 -0.52 -15.89 -0.21
N CYS A 11 -1.76 -15.73 0.25
CA CYS A 11 -2.71 -16.83 0.20
C CYS A 11 -2.70 -17.35 -1.24
N SER A 12 -2.13 -18.54 -1.44
CA SER A 12 -1.92 -19.14 -2.74
C SER A 12 -3.23 -19.17 -3.52
N HIS A 13 -3.28 -18.40 -4.61
CA HIS A 13 -4.05 -18.66 -5.82
C HIS A 13 -5.39 -19.38 -5.64
N SER A 14 -6.46 -18.61 -5.47
CA SER A 14 -7.74 -18.93 -6.10
C SER A 14 -8.62 -17.68 -6.13
N HIS A 15 -8.83 -17.13 -7.34
CA HIS A 15 -9.72 -16.01 -7.65
C HIS A 15 -9.28 -14.62 -7.14
N GLY A 16 -8.66 -13.83 -8.02
CA GLY A 16 -8.12 -12.49 -7.73
C GLY A 16 -9.15 -11.48 -7.21
N LYS A 17 -9.40 -11.50 -5.89
CA LYS A 17 -10.32 -10.57 -5.21
C LYS A 17 -9.91 -10.14 -3.79
N GLU A 18 -8.81 -10.61 -3.19
CA GLU A 18 -8.72 -10.60 -1.71
C GLU A 18 -7.36 -10.26 -1.07
N ASP A 19 -6.46 -9.53 -1.73
CA ASP A 19 -5.09 -9.39 -1.19
C ASP A 19 -4.97 -8.31 -0.08
N ALA A 20 -5.40 -7.06 -0.31
CA ALA A 20 -5.27 -6.00 0.73
C ALA A 20 -6.29 -6.14 1.87
N PHE A 21 -7.50 -6.63 1.57
CA PHE A 21 -8.56 -6.82 2.57
C PHE A 21 -8.20 -7.87 3.63
N CYS A 22 -7.52 -8.94 3.21
CA CYS A 22 -7.02 -9.96 4.14
C CYS A 22 -5.87 -9.43 5.01
N TYR A 23 -5.00 -8.60 4.44
CA TYR A 23 -3.91 -7.96 5.18
C TYR A 23 -4.44 -7.06 6.30
N VAL A 24 -5.41 -6.18 6.00
CA VAL A 24 -5.98 -5.22 6.96
C VAL A 24 -6.77 -5.89 8.09
N LYS A 25 -7.52 -6.95 7.81
CA LYS A 25 -8.25 -7.67 8.88
C LYS A 25 -7.30 -8.42 9.83
N MET A 26 -6.24 -9.03 9.29
CA MET A 26 -5.27 -9.74 10.13
C MET A 26 -4.38 -8.78 10.92
N SER A 27 -4.03 -7.64 10.33
CA SER A 27 -3.29 -6.59 11.03
C SER A 27 -4.11 -6.02 12.19
N ASP A 28 -5.40 -5.71 12.03
CA ASP A 28 -6.25 -5.16 13.09
C ASP A 28 -6.26 -6.05 14.36
N ILE A 29 -6.35 -7.37 14.20
CA ILE A 29 -6.28 -8.32 15.32
C ILE A 29 -4.91 -8.27 16.01
N PHE A 30 -3.84 -8.21 15.22
CA PHE A 30 -2.46 -8.15 15.73
C PHE A 30 -2.20 -6.83 16.49
N PHE A 31 -2.57 -5.69 15.90
CA PHE A 31 -2.38 -4.36 16.50
C PHE A 31 -3.21 -4.19 17.76
N LYS A 32 -4.45 -4.72 17.81
CA LYS A 32 -5.26 -4.77 19.03
C LYS A 32 -4.62 -5.60 20.14
N GLY A 33 -3.85 -6.62 19.79
CA GLY A 33 -3.11 -7.48 20.73
C GLY A 33 -1.87 -6.83 21.36
N MET A 34 -1.44 -5.64 20.91
CA MET A 34 -0.17 -4.99 21.28
C MET A 34 -0.29 -3.91 22.37
N TRP A 35 -1.37 -3.89 23.14
CA TRP A 35 -1.63 -3.01 24.30
C TRP A 35 -0.52 -2.92 25.37
N TYR A 36 0.45 -3.84 25.39
CA TYR A 36 1.56 -3.83 26.35
C TYR A 36 2.78 -3.00 25.88
N ILE A 37 2.75 -2.45 24.67
CA ILE A 37 3.85 -1.66 24.11
C ILE A 37 3.64 -0.17 24.42
N GLU A 38 4.73 0.51 24.76
CA GLU A 38 4.71 1.97 24.94
C GLU A 38 4.17 2.67 23.68
N GLU A 39 3.21 3.58 23.85
CA GLU A 39 2.49 4.25 22.75
C GLU A 39 3.42 4.85 21.68
N ARG A 40 4.53 5.47 22.10
CA ARG A 40 5.52 6.02 21.15
C ARG A 40 6.17 4.93 20.30
N SER A 41 6.58 3.84 20.93
CA SER A 41 7.21 2.69 20.27
C SER A 41 6.22 1.98 19.36
N PHE A 42 4.96 1.88 19.78
CA PHE A 42 3.87 1.35 18.97
C PHE A 42 3.61 2.20 17.71
N ARG A 43 3.51 3.53 17.82
CA ARG A 43 3.35 4.41 16.65
C ARG A 43 4.50 4.28 15.65
N ARG A 44 5.76 4.23 16.13
CA ARG A 44 6.93 4.01 15.26
C ARG A 44 6.88 2.65 14.57
N PHE A 45 6.38 1.62 15.26
CA PHE A 45 6.17 0.31 14.67
C PHE A 45 5.10 0.34 13.58
N VAL A 46 3.95 0.97 13.84
CA VAL A 46 2.88 1.15 12.84
C VAL A 46 3.39 1.92 11.61
N GLU A 47 4.17 2.99 11.80
CA GLU A 47 4.80 3.74 10.69
C GLU A 47 5.67 2.84 9.82
N ALA A 48 6.50 1.98 10.43
CA ALA A 48 7.32 1.02 9.69
C ALA A 48 6.48 -0.05 8.96
N CYS A 49 5.38 -0.50 9.56
CA CYS A 49 4.45 -1.42 8.91
C CYS A 49 3.80 -0.80 7.68
N LEU A 50 3.41 0.48 7.75
CA LEU A 50 2.85 1.20 6.59
C LEU A 50 3.89 1.32 5.48
N GLU A 51 5.12 1.71 5.82
CA GLU A 51 6.21 1.81 4.85
C GLU A 51 6.45 0.49 4.11
N GLU A 52 6.56 -0.62 4.85
CA GLU A 52 6.74 -1.95 4.26
C GLU A 52 5.53 -2.37 3.41
N THR A 53 4.31 -2.09 3.88
CA THR A 53 3.07 -2.42 3.14
C THR A 53 3.06 -1.74 1.77
N VAL A 54 3.42 -0.45 1.72
CA VAL A 54 3.49 0.32 0.47
C VAL A 54 4.56 -0.26 -0.46
N VAL A 55 5.75 -0.56 0.06
CA VAL A 55 6.84 -1.16 -0.74
C VAL A 55 6.43 -2.49 -1.35
N VAL A 56 5.89 -3.40 -0.53
CA VAL A 56 5.43 -4.72 -0.98
C VAL A 56 4.31 -4.59 -2.01
N TYR A 57 3.34 -3.71 -1.77
CA TYR A 57 2.24 -3.49 -2.71
C TYR A 57 2.73 -3.00 -4.07
N VAL A 58 3.62 -2.00 -4.09
CA VAL A 58 4.19 -1.46 -5.34
C VAL A 58 5.01 -2.52 -6.07
N ASP A 59 5.84 -3.28 -5.37
CA ASP A 59 6.63 -4.37 -5.98
C ASP A 59 5.73 -5.43 -6.62
N HIS A 60 4.64 -5.82 -5.96
CA HIS A 60 3.67 -6.77 -6.52
C HIS A 60 2.97 -6.19 -7.76
N LEU A 61 2.56 -4.92 -7.71
CA LEU A 61 1.93 -4.26 -8.85
C LEU A 61 2.86 -4.24 -10.08
N LEU A 62 4.15 -3.92 -9.88
CA LEU A 62 5.13 -3.80 -10.97
C LEU A 62 5.62 -5.16 -11.49
N THR A 63 5.63 -6.20 -10.65
CA THR A 63 6.05 -7.55 -11.05
C THR A 63 4.94 -8.38 -11.71
N GLN A 64 3.68 -7.97 -11.53
CA GLN A 64 2.55 -8.58 -12.22
C GLN A 64 2.67 -8.38 -13.75
N ARG A 65 2.88 -9.47 -14.48
CA ARG A 65 3.00 -9.48 -15.96
C ARG A 65 1.65 -9.38 -16.69
N ASN A 66 0.57 -9.09 -16.00
CA ASN A 66 -0.77 -9.03 -16.58
C ASN A 66 -1.04 -7.65 -17.18
N TYR A 67 -1.86 -7.60 -18.23
CA TYR A 67 -2.40 -6.33 -18.73
C TYR A 67 -3.25 -5.67 -17.65
N ILE A 68 -2.94 -4.42 -17.30
CA ILE A 68 -3.78 -3.58 -16.45
C ILE A 68 -5.11 -3.35 -17.17
N LYS A 69 -6.21 -3.66 -16.51
CA LYS A 69 -7.58 -3.40 -16.99
C LYS A 69 -8.28 -2.46 -16.03
N GLU A 70 -9.44 -1.95 -16.43
CA GLU A 70 -10.30 -1.12 -15.57
C GLU A 70 -10.61 -1.77 -14.22
N GLU A 71 -10.85 -3.09 -14.20
CA GLU A 71 -11.04 -3.86 -12.97
C GLU A 71 -9.81 -3.80 -12.03
N THR A 72 -8.60 -3.76 -12.60
CA THR A 72 -7.35 -3.58 -11.84
C THR A 72 -7.27 -2.18 -11.25
N ILE A 73 -7.63 -1.15 -12.02
CA ILE A 73 -7.61 0.26 -11.57
C ILE A 73 -8.61 0.46 -10.43
N GLU A 74 -9.83 -0.05 -10.56
CA GLU A 74 -10.84 0.02 -9.48
C GLU A 74 -10.37 -0.76 -8.25
N ARG A 75 -9.69 -1.89 -8.44
CA ARG A 75 -9.10 -2.63 -7.32
C ARG A 75 -8.02 -1.82 -6.60
N MET A 76 -7.16 -1.13 -7.34
CA MET A 76 -6.14 -0.25 -6.75
C MET A 76 -6.78 0.85 -5.90
N ARG A 77 -7.91 1.42 -6.35
CA ARG A 77 -8.67 2.42 -5.59
C ARG A 77 -9.19 1.85 -4.26
N LEU A 78 -9.77 0.66 -4.28
CA LEU A 78 -10.29 0.00 -3.08
C LEU A 78 -9.19 -0.40 -2.10
N ASP A 79 -8.07 -0.91 -2.61
CA ASP A 79 -6.93 -1.31 -1.77
C ASP A 79 -6.27 -0.09 -1.11
N GLU A 80 -6.14 1.03 -1.84
CA GLU A 80 -5.69 2.32 -1.28
C GLU A 80 -6.61 2.82 -0.15
N GLU A 81 -7.92 2.82 -0.37
CA GLU A 81 -8.92 3.23 0.64
C GLU A 81 -8.81 2.37 1.91
N VAL A 82 -8.67 1.05 1.75
CA VAL A 82 -8.51 0.10 2.85
C VAL A 82 -7.23 0.35 3.65
N ILE A 83 -6.11 0.62 2.97
CA ILE A 83 -4.83 0.93 3.64
C ILE A 83 -4.94 2.27 4.40
N LEU A 84 -5.47 3.31 3.75
CA LEU A 84 -5.61 4.63 4.34
C LEU A 84 -6.50 4.60 5.59
N ASP A 85 -7.66 3.96 5.48
CA ASP A 85 -8.63 3.85 6.56
C ASP A 85 -8.10 3.05 7.75
N PHE A 86 -7.31 2.02 7.50
CA PHE A 86 -6.69 1.21 8.55
C PHE A 86 -5.63 2.00 9.34
N PHE A 87 -4.65 2.58 8.65
CA PHE A 87 -3.49 3.18 9.32
C PHE A 87 -3.81 4.52 10.01
N ARG A 88 -4.82 5.25 9.55
CA ARG A 88 -5.24 6.53 10.18
C ARG A 88 -5.83 6.35 11.58
N GLU A 89 -6.22 5.14 11.96
CA GLU A 89 -6.67 4.83 13.32
C GLU A 89 -5.51 4.84 14.34
N TYR A 90 -4.29 4.64 13.86
CA TYR A 90 -3.12 4.37 14.71
C TYR A 90 -2.04 5.45 14.64
N ILE A 91 -1.91 6.17 13.51
CA ILE A 91 -0.92 7.24 13.30
C ILE A 91 -1.54 8.46 12.62
N SER A 92 -0.82 9.59 12.58
CA SER A 92 -1.36 10.85 12.04
C SER A 92 -1.74 10.75 10.57
N VAL A 93 -2.94 11.25 10.22
CA VAL A 93 -3.50 11.25 8.84
C VAL A 93 -2.49 11.73 7.80
N SER A 94 -1.82 12.87 8.05
CA SER A 94 -0.84 13.43 7.11
C SER A 94 0.34 12.48 6.83
N LYS A 95 0.77 11.68 7.80
CA LYS A 95 1.83 10.66 7.57
C LYS A 95 1.31 9.51 6.72
N VAL A 96 0.06 9.10 6.93
CA VAL A 96 -0.57 8.04 6.14
C VAL A 96 -0.71 8.47 4.70
N GLU A 97 -1.32 9.65 4.46
CA GLU A 97 -1.53 10.22 3.13
C GLU A 97 -0.21 10.38 2.38
N ASN A 98 0.82 10.94 3.04
CA ASN A 98 2.14 11.11 2.42
C ASN A 98 2.78 9.79 2.00
N ARG A 99 2.59 8.72 2.78
CA ARG A 99 3.15 7.39 2.47
C ARG A 99 2.34 6.66 1.41
N VAL A 100 1.02 6.80 1.41
CA VAL A 100 0.10 6.14 0.48
C VAL A 100 0.03 6.85 -0.88
N ARG A 101 0.45 8.12 -0.99
CA ARG A 101 0.40 8.91 -2.23
C ARG A 101 0.88 8.18 -3.48
N ILE A 102 1.97 7.39 -3.37
CA ILE A 102 2.50 6.63 -4.52
C ILE A 102 1.49 5.63 -5.09
N LEU A 103 0.58 5.09 -4.27
CA LEU A 103 -0.48 4.19 -4.74
C LEU A 103 -1.49 4.96 -5.61
N SER A 104 -1.86 6.18 -5.19
CA SER A 104 -2.72 7.06 -6.00
C SER A 104 -2.02 7.46 -7.30
N ASP A 105 -0.74 7.87 -7.23
CA ASP A 105 0.02 8.27 -8.41
C ASP A 105 0.12 7.11 -9.43
N LEU A 106 0.37 5.88 -8.95
CA LEU A 106 0.43 4.69 -9.81
C LEU A 106 -0.94 4.32 -10.40
N ARG A 107 -2.03 4.51 -9.65
CA ARG A 107 -3.40 4.32 -10.15
C ARG A 107 -3.71 5.33 -11.24
N GLU A 108 -3.40 6.60 -11.02
CA GLU A 108 -3.57 7.65 -12.01
C GLU A 108 -2.74 7.38 -13.27
N LEU A 109 -1.48 6.96 -13.09
CA LEU A 109 -0.60 6.57 -14.20
C LEU A 109 -1.19 5.41 -15.01
N ALA A 110 -1.73 4.40 -14.32
CA ALA A 110 -2.39 3.25 -14.93
C ALA A 110 -3.66 3.62 -15.71
N SER A 111 -4.37 4.66 -15.27
CA SER A 111 -5.58 5.20 -15.93
C SER A 111 -5.31 6.24 -17.01
N ALA A 112 -4.05 6.56 -17.30
CA ALA A 112 -3.72 7.63 -18.24
C ALA A 112 -4.22 7.34 -19.67
N GLU A 113 -5.17 8.15 -20.15
CA GLU A 113 -5.76 8.01 -21.50
C GLU A 113 -4.91 8.68 -22.60
N SER A 114 -3.86 9.41 -22.23
CA SER A 114 -2.99 10.12 -23.17
C SER A 114 -1.52 10.08 -22.75
N LEU A 115 -0.62 10.24 -23.73
CA LEU A 115 0.82 10.30 -23.48
C LEU A 115 1.21 11.52 -22.64
N ASP A 116 0.53 12.65 -22.81
CA ASP A 116 0.80 13.88 -22.06
C ASP A 116 0.44 13.69 -20.58
N THR A 117 -0.73 13.10 -20.30
CA THR A 117 -1.18 12.75 -18.95
C THR A 117 -0.21 11.75 -18.30
N PHE A 118 0.19 10.72 -19.03
CA PHE A 118 1.16 9.72 -18.56
C PHE A 118 2.49 10.38 -18.17
N THR A 119 3.02 11.26 -19.04
CA THR A 119 4.30 11.94 -18.82
C THR A 119 4.25 12.86 -17.60
N LEU A 120 3.14 13.60 -17.44
CA LEU A 120 2.94 14.47 -16.28
C LEU A 120 2.94 13.69 -14.96
N ILE A 121 2.15 12.61 -14.89
CA ILE A 121 2.06 11.80 -13.67
C ILE A 121 3.40 11.11 -13.37
N TYR A 122 4.06 10.55 -14.39
CA TYR A 122 5.37 9.92 -14.22
C TYR A 122 6.42 10.90 -13.71
N THR A 123 6.43 12.14 -14.21
CA THR A 123 7.33 13.19 -13.74
C THR A 123 7.05 13.54 -12.28
N ASN A 124 5.79 13.68 -11.91
CA ASN A 124 5.39 13.92 -10.52
C ASN A 124 5.87 12.80 -9.59
N ILE A 125 5.76 11.53 -10.00
CA ILE A 125 6.28 10.40 -9.22
C ILE A 125 7.78 10.54 -8.98
N LEU A 126 8.56 10.85 -10.03
CA LEU A 126 10.01 10.99 -9.94
C LEU A 126 10.45 12.16 -9.04
N GLU A 127 9.71 13.27 -9.04
CA GLU A 127 10.02 14.43 -8.18
C GLU A 127 9.71 14.16 -6.71
N HIS A 128 8.74 13.29 -6.43
CA HIS A 128 8.22 13.06 -5.10
C HIS A 128 8.72 11.77 -4.43
N GLN A 129 9.31 10.85 -5.21
CA GLN A 129 9.96 9.66 -4.70
C GLN A 129 11.47 9.88 -4.62
N PRO A 130 12.09 9.71 -3.44
CA PRO A 130 13.54 9.65 -3.39
C PRO A 130 13.99 8.44 -4.22
N ILE A 131 14.78 8.70 -5.27
CA ILE A 131 15.47 7.66 -6.03
C ILE A 131 16.25 6.83 -4.99
N VAL A 132 15.94 5.53 -4.93
CA VAL A 132 16.66 4.56 -4.09
C VAL A 132 18.17 4.81 -4.24
N GLN A 133 18.82 5.26 -3.16
CA GLN A 133 20.28 5.33 -3.02
C GLN A 133 20.74 4.25 -2.05
#